data_AF-A0A838UUH6-F1
#
_entry.id   AF-A0A838UUH6-F1
#
_cell.length_a   1.000
_cell.length_b   1.000
_cell.length_c   1.000
_cell.angle_alpha   90.00
_cell.angle_beta   90.00
_cell.angle_gamma   90.00
#
_symmetry.space_group_name_H-M   'P 1'
#
loop_
_entity.id
_entity.type
_entity.pdbx_description
1 polymer ?
#
loop_
_entity_poly.entity_id
_entity_poly.type
_entity_poly.pdbx_seq_one_letter_code
_entity_poly.pdbx_strand_id
1 'polypeptide(L)'
;MPIASVVGPQPSWDLLADYQLLTQYPFMRQAFVAGTLVAILAGVVGYFMVIRGQSFAGHSLANVGFAGATGAALVGISPILGLFMAGVLAAAGIQVLGLGARQTRQNDVAVGAIFTAALALGFLFLHLTKSEYGGSIYTVLFGNPLGISARDVRLIVVASVVFGLVLLG
;
A
#
# COMPACT_ATOMS: atom_id res chain seq x y z
N MET A 1 16.45 23.86 44.69
CA MET A 1 15.87 22.55 44.32
C MET A 1 15.90 22.46 42.80
N PRO A 2 16.68 21.55 42.18
CA PRO A 2 16.78 21.51 40.73
C PRO A 2 15.53 20.83 40.16
N ILE A 3 14.97 21.46 39.13
CA ILE A 3 13.93 20.88 38.29
C ILE A 3 14.60 19.70 37.57
N ALA A 4 14.33 18.47 38.00
CA ALA A 4 14.58 17.28 37.19
C ALA A 4 13.75 17.46 35.91
N SER A 5 14.44 17.85 34.86
CA SER A 5 13.86 18.02 33.55
C SER A 5 13.38 16.64 33.08
N VAL A 6 12.05 16.47 33.03
CA VAL A 6 11.39 15.35 32.36
C VAL A 6 11.68 15.51 30.87
N VAL A 7 12.88 15.12 30.48
CA VAL A 7 13.37 15.23 29.13
C VAL A 7 13.36 13.81 28.60
N GLY A 8 12.32 13.51 27.81
CA GLY A 8 12.35 12.36 26.93
C GLY A 8 13.55 12.46 25.97
N PRO A 9 13.87 11.39 25.24
CA PRO A 9 14.95 11.41 24.26
C PRO A 9 14.75 12.60 23.33
N GLN A 10 15.65 13.57 23.43
CA GLN A 10 15.61 14.80 22.67
C GLN A 10 16.49 14.62 21.44
N PRO A 11 16.01 15.00 20.24
CA PRO A 11 16.78 14.86 19.01
C PRO A 11 18.14 15.49 19.21
N SER A 12 19.19 14.69 19.07
CA SER A 12 20.56 15.14 19.24
C SER A 12 21.23 15.25 17.87
N TRP A 13 22.27 16.06 17.78
CA TRP A 13 23.11 16.07 16.58
C TRP A 13 23.96 14.79 16.45
N ASP A 14 23.86 13.88 17.42
CA ASP A 14 24.41 12.53 17.33
C ASP A 14 23.38 11.60 16.67
N LEU A 15 23.34 11.67 15.33
CA LEU A 15 22.46 10.87 14.49
C LEU A 15 22.60 9.36 14.72
N LEU A 16 23.77 8.92 15.20
CA LEU A 16 24.04 7.50 15.44
C LEU A 16 23.37 7.03 16.73
N ALA A 17 23.45 7.83 17.79
CA ALA A 17 22.73 7.58 19.05
C ALA A 17 21.21 7.61 18.82
N ASP A 18 20.72 8.61 18.09
CA ASP A 18 19.29 8.75 17.78
C ASP A 18 18.78 7.57 16.94
N TYR A 19 19.55 7.12 15.94
CA TYR A 19 19.21 5.93 15.15
C TYR A 19 19.14 4.66 16.01
N GLN A 20 20.11 4.46 16.90
CA GLN A 20 20.12 3.31 17.81
C GLN A 20 18.87 3.30 18.70
N LEU A 21 18.48 4.45 19.24
CA LEU A 21 17.25 4.60 20.04
C LEU A 21 15.99 4.23 19.23
N LEU A 22 15.90 4.66 17.97
CA LEU A 22 14.78 4.31 17.10
C LEU A 22 14.69 2.80 16.86
N THR A 23 15.82 2.12 16.66
CA THR A 23 15.84 0.67 16.40
C THR A 23 15.51 -0.21 17.61
N GLN A 24 15.53 0.35 18.84
CA GLN A 24 15.08 -0.37 20.04
C GLN A 24 13.58 -0.67 20.02
N TYR A 25 12.81 0.15 19.31
CA TYR A 25 11.37 -0.04 19.22
C TYR A 25 11.00 -1.06 18.13
N PRO A 26 10.26 -2.14 18.47
CA PRO A 26 9.96 -3.21 17.52
C PRO A 26 9.11 -2.73 16.34
N PHE A 27 8.16 -1.81 16.57
CA PHE A 27 7.34 -1.23 15.51
C PHE A 27 8.18 -0.42 14.50
N MET A 28 9.23 0.26 14.97
CA MET A 28 10.11 1.06 14.14
C MET A 28 10.99 0.16 13.28
N ARG A 29 11.54 -0.92 13.87
CA ARG A 29 12.27 -1.95 13.11
C ARG A 29 11.39 -2.60 12.04
N GLN A 30 10.13 -2.90 12.37
CA GLN A 30 9.17 -3.47 11.42
C GLN A 30 8.87 -2.48 10.28
N ALA A 31 8.64 -1.21 10.59
CA ALA A 31 8.41 -0.15 9.62
C ALA A 31 9.61 0.04 8.68
N PHE A 32 10.84 0.06 9.20
CA PHE A 32 12.05 0.17 8.39
C PHE A 32 12.20 -1.03 7.43
N VAL A 33 12.09 -2.26 7.93
CA VAL A 33 12.23 -3.46 7.08
C VAL A 33 11.15 -3.51 6.01
N ALA A 34 9.89 -3.32 6.39
CA ALA A 34 8.77 -3.31 5.45
C ALA A 34 8.90 -2.18 4.42
N GLY A 35 9.23 -0.96 4.88
CA GLY A 35 9.39 0.21 4.02
C GLY A 35 10.51 0.05 3.00
N THR A 36 11.67 -0.47 3.41
CA THR A 36 12.80 -0.74 2.48
C THR A 36 12.43 -1.77 1.42
N LEU A 37 11.78 -2.88 1.82
CA LEU A 37 11.34 -3.90 0.87
C LEU A 37 10.32 -3.36 -0.13
N VAL A 38 9.33 -2.62 0.36
CA VAL A 38 8.30 -1.98 -0.50
C VAL A 38 8.93 -0.96 -1.44
N ALA A 39 9.90 -0.16 -1.00
CA ALA A 39 10.62 0.80 -1.84
C ALA A 39 11.39 0.13 -2.99
N ILE A 40 12.08 -0.98 -2.70
CA ILE A 40 12.78 -1.77 -3.73
C ILE A 40 11.78 -2.32 -4.75
N LEU A 41 10.71 -2.97 -4.28
CA LEU A 41 9.67 -3.51 -5.16
C LEU A 41 9.02 -2.43 -6.02
N ALA A 42 8.68 -1.28 -5.43
CA ALA A 42 8.09 -0.16 -6.15
C ALA A 42 9.03 0.39 -7.24
N GLY A 43 10.34 0.48 -6.96
CA GLY A 43 11.34 0.90 -7.94
C GLY A 43 11.44 -0.06 -9.13
N VAL A 44 11.50 -1.37 -8.87
CA VAL A 44 11.58 -2.40 -9.91
C VAL A 44 10.30 -2.44 -10.75
N VAL A 45 9.13 -2.52 -10.10
CA VAL A 45 7.82 -2.53 -10.79
C VAL A 45 7.63 -1.25 -11.59
N GLY A 46 7.99 -0.09 -11.02
CA GLY A 46 7.91 1.20 -11.70
C GLY A 46 8.77 1.25 -12.97
N TYR A 47 10.01 0.74 -12.92
CA TYR A 47 10.87 0.63 -14.09
C TYR A 47 10.20 -0.18 -15.22
N PHE A 48 9.69 -1.38 -14.92
CA PHE A 48 8.97 -2.21 -15.90
C PHE A 48 7.71 -1.53 -16.44
N MET A 49 7.02 -0.78 -15.59
CA MET A 49 5.80 -0.09 -15.95
C MET A 49 6.06 1.05 -16.94
N VAL A 50 7.17 1.79 -16.77
CA VAL A 50 7.59 2.86 -17.68
C VAL A 50 8.00 2.32 -19.04
N ILE A 51 8.86 1.30 -19.10
CA ILE A 51 9.33 0.74 -20.38
C ILE A 51 8.19 0.07 -21.19
N ARG A 52 7.14 -0.40 -20.51
CA ARG A 52 5.93 -0.98 -21.15
C ARG A 52 4.87 0.07 -21.49
N GLY A 53 5.09 1.35 -21.20
CA GLY A 53 4.10 2.41 -21.43
C GLY A 53 2.84 2.27 -20.55
N GLN A 54 2.89 1.48 -19.48
CA GLN A 54 1.75 1.18 -18.61
C GLN A 54 1.75 2.05 -17.34
N SER A 55 2.35 3.25 -17.36
CA SER A 55 2.54 4.09 -16.15
C SER A 55 1.23 4.39 -15.40
N PHE A 56 0.11 4.42 -16.12
CA PHE A 56 -1.23 4.63 -15.55
C PHE A 56 -1.77 3.42 -14.75
N ALA A 57 -1.26 2.21 -15.01
CA ALA A 57 -1.70 0.99 -14.34
C ALA A 57 -1.42 1.05 -12.84
N GLY A 58 -0.27 1.56 -12.42
CA GLY A 58 0.09 1.69 -11.00
C GLY A 58 -0.83 2.65 -10.25
N HIS A 59 -1.22 3.76 -10.90
CA HIS A 59 -2.19 4.70 -10.33
C HIS A 59 -3.59 4.08 -10.22
N SER A 60 -4.04 3.38 -11.27
CA SER A 60 -5.35 2.72 -11.28
C SER A 60 -5.44 1.58 -10.26
N LEU A 61 -4.38 0.77 -10.15
CA LEU A 61 -4.34 -0.39 -9.26
C LEU A 61 -4.48 0.00 -7.79
N ALA A 62 -3.93 1.14 -7.39
CA ALA A 62 -4.08 1.65 -6.02
C ALA A 62 -5.55 1.94 -5.67
N ASN A 63 -6.31 2.51 -6.60
CA ASN A 63 -7.71 2.90 -6.37
C ASN A 63 -8.66 1.72 -6.45
N VAL A 64 -8.45 0.82 -7.42
CA VAL A 64 -9.18 -0.44 -7.51
C VAL A 64 -8.87 -1.33 -6.30
N GLY A 65 -7.61 -1.36 -5.87
CA GLY A 65 -7.17 -2.06 -4.67
C GLY A 65 -7.84 -1.51 -3.39
N PHE A 66 -7.92 -0.19 -3.24
CA PHE A 66 -8.63 0.45 -2.14
C PHE A 66 -10.12 0.06 -2.10
N ALA A 67 -10.80 0.11 -3.25
CA ALA A 67 -12.20 -0.32 -3.37
C ALA A 67 -12.39 -1.81 -3.02
N GLY A 68 -11.46 -2.67 -3.45
CA GLY A 68 -11.46 -4.09 -3.11
C GLY A 68 -11.23 -4.37 -1.63
N ALA A 69 -10.27 -3.68 -1.02
CA ALA A 69 -9.93 -3.85 0.40
C ALA A 69 -11.07 -3.41 1.32
N THR A 70 -11.67 -2.26 1.05
CA THR A 70 -12.82 -1.73 1.79
C THR A 70 -14.09 -2.56 1.54
N GLY A 71 -14.29 -3.05 0.32
CA GLY A 71 -15.38 -3.99 0.01
C GLY A 71 -15.26 -5.32 0.75
N ALA A 72 -14.05 -5.89 0.84
CA ALA A 72 -13.81 -7.08 1.65
C ALA A 72 -14.05 -6.81 3.14
N ALA A 73 -13.61 -5.66 3.65
CA ALA A 73 -13.85 -5.25 5.03
C ALA A 73 -15.35 -5.15 5.35
N LEU A 74 -16.15 -4.63 4.42
CA LEU A 74 -17.60 -4.53 4.57
C LEU A 74 -18.29 -5.89 4.72
N VAL A 75 -17.80 -6.92 4.02
CA VAL A 75 -18.32 -8.29 4.08
C VAL A 75 -17.73 -9.08 5.26
N GLY A 76 -16.83 -8.48 6.05
CA GLY A 76 -16.16 -9.13 7.18
C GLY A 76 -15.00 -10.06 6.78
N ILE A 77 -14.49 -9.92 5.55
CA ILE A 77 -13.34 -10.64 5.04
C ILE A 77 -12.06 -9.80 5.28
N SER A 78 -10.90 -10.46 5.34
CA SER A 78 -9.62 -9.76 5.46
C SER A 78 -9.41 -8.73 4.34
N PRO A 79 -9.09 -7.45 4.66
CA PRO A 79 -8.82 -6.41 3.67
C PRO A 79 -7.68 -6.76 2.71
N ILE A 80 -6.66 -7.47 3.20
CA ILE A 80 -5.51 -7.92 2.39
C ILE A 80 -5.96 -8.85 1.27
N LEU A 81 -6.94 -9.72 1.55
CA LEU A 81 -7.50 -10.63 0.56
C LEU A 81 -8.32 -9.88 -0.49
N GLY A 82 -9.11 -8.89 -0.05
CA GLY A 82 -9.84 -7.99 -0.96
C GLY A 82 -8.92 -7.21 -1.89
N LEU A 83 -7.83 -6.66 -1.34
CA LEU A 83 -6.80 -5.97 -2.10
C LEU A 83 -6.18 -6.89 -3.18
N PHE A 84 -5.80 -8.10 -2.78
CA PHE A 84 -5.19 -9.08 -3.69
C PHE A 84 -6.15 -9.50 -4.80
N MET A 85 -7.39 -9.85 -4.45
CA MET A 85 -8.42 -10.26 -5.42
C MET A 85 -8.74 -9.15 -6.41
N ALA A 86 -8.90 -7.90 -5.94
CA ALA A 86 -9.14 -6.76 -6.81
C ALA A 86 -7.95 -6.49 -7.75
N GLY A 87 -6.71 -6.66 -7.26
CA GLY A 87 -5.51 -6.54 -8.09
C GLY A 87 -5.44 -7.62 -9.18
N VAL A 88 -5.73 -8.89 -8.84
CA VAL A 88 -5.78 -9.99 -9.80
C VAL A 88 -6.87 -9.78 -10.84
N LEU A 89 -8.07 -9.36 -10.42
CA LEU A 89 -9.17 -9.05 -11.34
C LEU A 89 -8.83 -7.88 -12.26
N ALA A 90 -8.17 -6.83 -11.76
CA ALA A 90 -7.71 -5.72 -12.56
C ALA A 90 -6.66 -6.17 -13.59
N ALA A 91 -5.67 -6.96 -13.16
CA ALA A 91 -4.64 -7.50 -14.05
C ALA A 91 -5.23 -8.42 -15.13
N ALA A 92 -6.14 -9.32 -14.76
CA ALA A 92 -6.87 -10.18 -15.70
C ALA A 92 -7.73 -9.35 -16.66
N GLY A 93 -8.41 -8.31 -16.17
CA GLY A 93 -9.18 -7.39 -17.00
C GLY A 93 -8.32 -6.67 -18.03
N ILE A 94 -7.15 -6.16 -17.64
CA ILE A 94 -6.18 -5.54 -18.57
C ILE A 94 -5.72 -6.54 -19.64
N GLN A 95 -5.46 -7.79 -19.26
CA GLN A 95 -5.01 -8.84 -20.16
C GLN A 95 -6.10 -9.27 -21.15
N VAL A 96 -7.33 -9.52 -20.67
CA VAL A 96 -8.47 -9.96 -21.50
C VAL A 96 -8.95 -8.86 -22.44
N LEU A 97 -8.98 -7.61 -21.97
CA LEU A 97 -9.44 -6.48 -22.78
C LEU A 97 -8.37 -5.97 -23.77
N GLY A 98 -7.17 -6.57 -23.80
CA GLY A 98 -6.09 -6.17 -24.71
C GLY A 98 -5.63 -4.72 -24.55
N LEU A 99 -5.94 -4.10 -23.40
CA LEU A 99 -5.69 -2.68 -23.12
C LEU A 99 -4.18 -2.35 -23.06
N GLY A 100 -3.32 -3.37 -22.99
CA GLY A 100 -1.87 -3.21 -23.04
C GLY A 100 -1.32 -2.70 -24.39
N ALA A 101 -2.07 -2.82 -25.49
CA ALA A 101 -1.57 -2.54 -26.84
C ALA A 101 -2.24 -1.35 -27.57
N ARG A 102 -3.39 -0.85 -27.08
CA ARG A 102 -4.16 0.20 -27.75
C ARG A 102 -4.38 1.41 -26.84
N GLN A 103 -3.34 2.21 -26.69
CA GLN A 103 -3.44 3.56 -26.13
C GLN A 103 -3.97 4.52 -27.19
N THR A 104 -5.24 4.34 -27.60
CA THR A 104 -5.95 5.37 -28.33
C THR A 104 -6.45 6.40 -27.33
N ARG A 105 -5.94 7.62 -27.48
CA ARG A 105 -6.19 8.91 -26.78
C ARG A 105 -7.67 9.29 -26.49
N GLN A 106 -8.64 8.42 -26.80
CA GLN A 106 -10.09 8.64 -26.67
C GLN A 106 -10.70 8.05 -25.39
N ASN A 107 -9.91 7.43 -24.51
CA ASN A 107 -10.42 6.73 -23.32
C ASN A 107 -10.15 7.45 -21.99
N ASP A 108 -9.51 8.62 -21.99
CA ASP A 108 -9.10 9.31 -20.76
C ASP A 108 -10.31 9.70 -19.88
N VAL A 109 -11.45 10.04 -20.50
CA VAL A 109 -12.72 10.34 -19.79
C VAL A 109 -13.30 9.08 -19.15
N ALA A 110 -13.31 7.95 -19.87
CA ALA A 110 -13.83 6.68 -19.35
C ALA A 110 -12.95 6.15 -18.21
N VAL A 111 -11.63 6.26 -18.35
CA VAL A 111 -10.66 5.90 -17.33
C VAL A 111 -10.80 6.78 -16.08
N GLY A 112 -10.95 8.09 -16.25
CA GLY A 112 -11.23 9.01 -15.15
C GLY A 112 -12.57 8.74 -14.45
N ALA A 113 -13.60 8.33 -15.20
CA ALA A 113 -14.89 7.94 -14.64
C ALA A 113 -14.79 6.65 -13.83
N ILE A 114 -14.12 5.61 -14.34
CA ILE A 114 -13.87 4.35 -13.61
C ILE A 114 -13.06 4.60 -12.35
N PHE A 115 -12.03 5.46 -12.44
CA PHE A 115 -11.22 5.86 -11.30
C PHE A 115 -12.06 6.52 -10.20
N THR A 116 -12.85 7.52 -10.57
CA THR A 116 -13.71 8.26 -9.64
C THR A 116 -14.78 7.34 -9.04
N ALA A 117 -15.34 6.44 -9.85
CA ALA A 117 -16.29 5.44 -9.38
C ALA A 117 -15.66 4.46 -8.39
N ALA A 118 -14.45 3.95 -8.66
CA ALA A 118 -13.74 3.06 -7.75
C ALA A 118 -13.44 3.73 -6.41
N LEU A 119 -12.98 4.99 -6.43
CA LEU A 119 -12.79 5.78 -5.22
C LEU A 119 -14.09 5.97 -4.45
N ALA A 120 -15.15 6.46 -5.12
CA ALA A 120 -16.45 6.67 -4.52
C ALA A 120 -17.00 5.38 -3.90
N LEU A 121 -16.83 4.24 -4.57
CA LEU A 121 -17.24 2.94 -4.10
C LEU A 121 -16.44 2.50 -2.86
N GLY A 122 -15.12 2.69 -2.85
CA GLY A 122 -14.29 2.38 -1.68
C GLY A 122 -14.65 3.24 -0.46
N PHE A 123 -14.91 4.54 -0.66
CA PHE A 123 -15.42 5.43 0.39
C PHE A 123 -16.80 5.01 0.88
N LEU A 124 -17.70 4.61 -0.03
CA LEU A 124 -19.02 4.11 0.33
C LEU A 124 -18.90 2.84 1.18
N PHE A 125 -18.08 1.87 0.78
CA PHE A 125 -17.86 0.65 1.55
C PHE A 125 -17.28 0.93 2.92
N LEU A 126 -16.31 1.84 3.00
CA LEU A 126 -15.75 2.27 4.28
C LEU A 126 -16.81 2.92 5.18
N HIS A 127 -17.66 3.77 4.61
CA HIS A 127 -18.75 4.42 5.36
C HIS A 127 -19.82 3.43 5.83
N LEU A 128 -20.15 2.42 5.03
CA LEU A 128 -21.12 1.38 5.37
C LEU A 128 -20.58 0.35 6.36
N THR A 129 -19.26 0.24 6.50
CA THR A 129 -18.62 -0.65 7.45
C THR A 129 -18.85 -0.12 8.86
N LYS A 130 -19.89 -0.64 9.53
CA LYS A 130 -20.24 -0.32 10.94
C LYS A 130 -19.24 -0.86 11.98
N SER A 131 -18.12 -1.44 11.53
CA SER A 131 -17.13 -2.10 12.37
C SER A 131 -16.34 -1.08 13.19
N GLU A 132 -15.96 -1.46 14.41
CA GLU A 132 -15.08 -0.76 15.37
C GLU A 132 -13.67 -0.41 14.84
N TYR A 133 -13.46 -0.29 13.53
CA TYR A 133 -12.35 0.44 12.94
C TYR A 133 -12.55 1.95 13.12
N GLY A 134 -12.75 2.39 14.37
CA GLY A 134 -12.68 3.78 14.82
C GLY A 134 -11.24 4.34 14.80
N GLY A 135 -10.28 3.57 14.28
CA GLY A 135 -9.01 4.08 13.84
C GLY A 135 -9.22 4.92 12.59
N SER A 136 -9.49 6.21 12.78
CA SER A 136 -9.33 7.33 11.85
C SER A 136 -9.34 6.93 10.36
N ILE A 137 -10.38 7.32 9.61
CA ILE A 137 -10.50 7.13 8.14
C ILE A 137 -9.17 7.31 7.39
N TYR A 138 -8.33 8.22 7.87
CA TYR A 138 -6.97 8.47 7.42
C TYR A 138 -6.05 7.22 7.43
N THR A 139 -6.11 6.36 8.45
CA THR A 139 -5.29 5.14 8.53
C THR A 139 -5.68 4.09 7.49
N VAL A 140 -6.93 4.08 7.04
CA VAL A 140 -7.39 3.20 5.96
C VAL A 140 -7.07 3.80 4.58
N LEU A 141 -7.14 5.13 4.43
CA LEU A 141 -6.83 5.83 3.18
C LEU A 141 -5.33 5.93 2.89
N PHE A 142 -4.54 6.29 3.90
CA PHE A 142 -3.11 6.58 3.77
C PHE A 142 -2.23 5.45 4.31
N GLY A 143 -2.82 4.48 5.00
CA GLY A 143 -2.08 3.43 5.71
C GLY A 143 -1.49 3.94 7.02
N ASN A 144 -1.01 3.00 7.84
CA ASN A 144 -0.19 3.32 9.01
C ASN A 144 1.16 2.59 8.90
N PRO A 145 2.23 3.28 8.48
CA PRO A 145 3.55 2.64 8.33
C PRO A 145 4.12 2.16 9.66
N LEU A 146 3.72 2.76 10.78
CA LEU A 146 4.15 2.35 12.13
C LEU A 146 3.27 1.24 12.72
N GLY A 147 2.11 0.97 12.11
CA GLY A 147 1.14 -0.04 12.57
C GLY A 147 1.37 -1.43 11.99
N ILE A 148 2.49 -1.64 11.29
CA ILE A 148 2.81 -2.90 10.63
C ILE A 148 3.15 -3.95 11.68
N SER A 149 2.43 -5.07 11.71
CA SER A 149 2.69 -6.15 12.65
C SER A 149 3.81 -7.08 12.17
N ALA A 150 4.35 -7.91 13.08
CA ALA A 150 5.31 -8.97 12.72
C ALA A 150 4.74 -10.00 11.73
N ARG A 151 3.41 -10.13 11.64
CA ARG A 151 2.75 -10.97 10.62
C ARG A 151 2.82 -10.30 9.25
N ASP A 152 2.57 -9.00 9.19
CA ASP A 152 2.58 -8.24 7.95
C ASP A 152 3.99 -8.16 7.36
N VAL A 153 5.02 -7.98 8.20
CA VAL A 153 6.42 -8.05 7.75
C VAL A 153 6.73 -9.40 7.10
N ARG A 154 6.28 -10.52 7.68
CA ARG A 154 6.49 -11.85 7.08
C ARG A 154 5.79 -11.97 5.72
N LEU A 155 4.57 -11.46 5.59
CA LEU A 155 3.86 -11.45 4.32
C LEU A 155 4.59 -10.62 3.26
N ILE A 156 5.09 -9.44 3.62
CA ILE A 156 5.87 -8.58 2.74
C ILE A 156 7.15 -9.29 2.28
N VAL A 157 7.90 -9.91 3.21
CA VAL A 157 9.11 -10.67 2.87
C VAL A 157 8.80 -11.81 1.90
N VAL A 158 7.78 -12.61 2.17
CA VAL A 158 7.38 -13.71 1.27
C VAL A 158 6.98 -13.18 -0.10
N ALA A 159 6.17 -12.12 -0.16
CA ALA A 159 5.78 -11.50 -1.42
C ALA A 159 6.97 -10.96 -2.20
N SER A 160 7.94 -10.31 -1.52
CA SER A 160 9.18 -9.82 -2.13
C SER A 160 10.02 -10.95 -2.71
N VAL A 161 10.18 -12.07 -2.00
CA VAL A 161 10.92 -13.24 -2.48
C VAL A 161 10.23 -13.87 -3.68
N VAL A 162 8.91 -14.08 -3.61
CA VAL A 162 8.14 -14.61 -4.74
C VAL A 162 8.26 -13.71 -5.97
N PHE A 163 8.14 -12.39 -5.80
CA PHE A 163 8.33 -11.43 -6.89
C PHE A 163 9.74 -11.52 -7.50
N GLY A 164 10.78 -11.59 -6.66
CA GLY A 164 12.16 -11.73 -7.11
C GLY A 164 12.40 -13.04 -7.89
N LEU A 165 11.80 -14.15 -7.44
CA LEU A 165 11.88 -15.43 -8.14
C LEU A 165 11.19 -15.38 -9.52
N VAL A 166 10.01 -14.76 -9.61
CA VAL A 166 9.28 -14.58 -10.87
C VAL A 166 10.02 -13.68 -11.86
N LEU A 167 10.84 -12.76 -11.37
CA LEU A 167 11.63 -11.86 -12.21
C LEU A 167 12.89 -12.54 -12.77
N LEU A 168 13.48 -13.45 -11.99
CA LEU A 168 14.68 -14.21 -12.37
C LEU A 168 14.39 -15.45 -13.21
N GLY A 169 13.18 -16.03 -13.10
CA GLY A 169 12.72 -17.16 -13.89
C GLY A 169 12.08 -16.73 -15.21
#